data_AF-M0KQA9-F1
#
_entry.id   AF-M0KQA9-F1
#
_cell.length_a   1.000
_cell.length_b   1.000
_cell.length_c   1.000
_cell.angle_alpha   90.00
_cell.angle_beta   90.00
_cell.angle_gamma   90.00
#
_symmetry.space_group_name_H-M   'P 1'
#
loop_
_entity.id
_entity.type
_entity.pdbx_description
1 polymer ?
#
loop_
_entity_poly.entity_id
_entity_poly.type
_entity_poly.pdbx_seq_one_letter_code
_entity_poly.pdbx_strand_id
1 'polypeptide(L)'
;MSLADNPDPENLTNADKPAVVDVDGSGNVYVVSAKVRENGWLWLKQWDGQTLKLPPHRVNAVQRIRKERYGEAGSSGMKPQRIEDEDWRRRAREMTSGTADVDGAGEAVVADD
;
A
#
# COMPACT_ATOMS: atom_id res chain seq x y z
N MET A 1 11.51 -1.85 -19.09
CA MET A 1 11.54 -2.39 -17.71
C MET A 1 10.11 -2.69 -17.34
N SER A 2 9.80 -3.93 -16.97
CA SER A 2 8.44 -4.41 -16.75
C SER A 2 7.72 -3.50 -15.74
N LEU A 3 6.53 -2.99 -16.09
CA LEU A 3 5.61 -2.41 -15.12
C LEU A 3 5.41 -3.46 -14.03
N ALA A 4 6.09 -3.32 -12.91
CA ALA A 4 5.72 -4.09 -11.74
C ALA A 4 4.25 -3.76 -11.49
N ASP A 5 3.46 -4.80 -11.29
CA ASP A 5 2.03 -4.81 -11.03
C ASP A 5 1.74 -3.97 -9.77
N ASN A 6 1.78 -2.66 -9.94
CA ASN A 6 1.68 -1.70 -8.87
C ASN A 6 0.26 -1.85 -8.29
N PRO A 7 0.15 -2.16 -7.00
CA PRO A 7 -1.13 -2.49 -6.40
C PRO A 7 -2.08 -1.31 -6.51
N ASP A 8 -3.27 -1.58 -7.03
CA ASP A 8 -4.33 -0.60 -7.21
C ASP A 8 -5.19 -0.51 -5.93
N PRO A 9 -5.19 0.62 -5.21
CA PRO A 9 -6.01 0.80 -4.01
C PRO A 9 -7.52 0.79 -4.27
N GLU A 10 -7.94 0.97 -5.52
CA GLU A 10 -9.34 0.92 -5.94
C GLU A 10 -9.77 -0.46 -6.39
N ASN A 11 -8.83 -1.35 -6.70
CA ASN A 11 -9.13 -2.70 -7.18
C ASN A 11 -8.28 -3.74 -6.46
N LEU A 12 -8.54 -3.90 -5.17
CA LEU A 12 -7.87 -4.85 -4.31
C LEU A 12 -8.43 -6.27 -4.49
N THR A 13 -7.53 -7.24 -4.44
CA THR A 13 -7.88 -8.67 -4.41
C THR A 13 -8.14 -9.15 -2.99
N ASN A 14 -8.62 -10.38 -2.83
CA ASN A 14 -8.75 -11.02 -1.50
C ASN A 14 -7.39 -11.24 -0.81
N ALA A 15 -6.30 -11.33 -1.57
CA ALA A 15 -4.95 -11.50 -1.04
C ALA A 15 -4.41 -10.20 -0.43
N ASP A 16 -4.82 -9.05 -0.97
CA ASP A 16 -4.41 -7.73 -0.48
C ASP A 16 -5.10 -7.44 0.86
N LYS A 17 -4.30 -7.15 1.88
CA LYS A 17 -4.73 -6.95 3.26
C LYS A 17 -4.04 -5.70 3.79
N PRO A 18 -4.49 -4.51 3.36
CA PRO A 18 -3.81 -3.28 3.66
C PRO A 18 -3.67 -3.10 5.17
N ALA A 19 -2.52 -2.62 5.60
CA ALA A 19 -2.20 -2.51 7.01
C ALA A 19 -1.20 -1.38 7.25
N VAL A 20 -1.26 -0.82 8.45
CA VAL A 20 -0.20 0.02 9.00
C VAL A 20 0.61 -0.86 9.95
N VAL A 21 1.91 -0.95 9.69
CA VAL A 21 2.85 -1.72 10.50
C VAL A 21 3.69 -0.74 11.28
N ASP A 22 3.66 -0.82 12.60
CA ASP A 22 4.57 -0.05 13.45
C ASP A 22 5.91 -0.79 13.52
N VAL A 23 6.93 -0.19 12.92
CA VAL A 23 8.27 -0.77 12.79
C VAL A 23 9.24 -0.03 13.70
N ASP A 24 9.94 -0.77 14.54
CA ASP A 24 10.93 -0.22 15.45
C ASP A 24 12.02 0.56 14.69
N GLY A 25 12.20 1.83 15.08
CA GLY A 25 13.13 2.78 14.44
C GLY A 25 12.67 3.41 13.13
N SER A 26 11.65 2.87 12.46
CA SER A 26 11.08 3.43 11.21
C SER A 26 9.71 4.08 11.38
N GLY A 27 9.00 3.77 12.47
CA GLY A 27 7.64 4.24 12.74
C GLY A 27 6.58 3.50 11.92
N ASN A 28 5.46 4.17 11.65
CA ASN A 28 4.30 3.60 10.97
C ASN A 28 4.52 3.49 9.46
N VAL A 29 4.61 2.27 8.95
CA VAL A 29 4.73 1.96 7.52
C VAL A 29 3.38 1.50 6.98
N TYR A 30 2.86 2.21 5.98
CA TYR A 30 1.62 1.81 5.31
C TYR A 30 1.89 0.86 4.15
N VAL A 31 1.26 -0.31 4.17
CA VAL A 31 1.52 -1.41 3.23
C VAL A 31 0.23 -1.98 2.64
N VAL A 32 0.35 -2.57 1.46
CA VAL A 32 -0.72 -3.25 0.70
C VAL A 32 -1.09 -4.57 1.36
N SER A 33 -0.09 -5.27 1.89
CA SER A 33 -0.31 -6.47 2.67
C SER A 33 0.81 -6.72 3.67
N ALA A 34 0.44 -7.23 4.84
CA ALA A 34 1.35 -7.74 5.86
C ALA A 34 1.07 -9.23 6.10
N LYS A 35 2.01 -10.09 5.74
CA LYS A 35 1.90 -11.55 5.90
C LYS A 35 2.90 -12.06 6.93
N VAL A 36 2.38 -12.51 8.07
CA VAL A 36 3.17 -13.24 9.06
C VAL A 36 3.46 -14.66 8.54
N ARG A 37 4.70 -15.10 8.67
CA ARG A 37 5.17 -16.44 8.30
C ARG A 37 5.25 -17.33 9.54
N GLU A 38 5.36 -18.63 9.31
CA GLU A 38 5.42 -19.64 10.38
C GLU A 38 6.63 -19.46 11.31
N ASN A 39 7.72 -18.88 10.80
CA ASN A 39 8.92 -18.55 11.57
C ASN A 39 8.86 -17.18 12.27
N GLY A 40 7.68 -16.53 12.31
CA GLY A 40 7.46 -15.22 12.93
C GLY A 40 7.90 -14.02 12.09
N TRP A 41 8.53 -14.21 10.92
CA TRP A 41 8.90 -13.10 10.05
C TRP A 41 7.66 -12.49 9.37
N LEU A 42 7.70 -11.17 9.13
CA LEU A 42 6.68 -10.47 8.37
C LEU A 42 7.17 -10.15 6.97
N TRP A 43 6.34 -10.47 5.98
CA TRP A 43 6.55 -10.10 4.59
C TRP A 43 5.55 -9.01 4.27
N LEU A 44 6.07 -7.82 4.00
CA LEU A 44 5.29 -6.63 3.72
C LEU A 44 5.36 -6.32 2.22
N LYS A 45 4.21 -6.20 1.56
CA LYS A 45 4.12 -5.68 0.19
C LYS A 45 3.78 -4.19 0.26
N GLN A 46 4.67 -3.34 -0.23
CA GLN A 46 4.51 -1.89 -0.25
C GLN A 46 3.70 -1.43 -1.48
N TRP A 47 3.18 -0.21 -1.42
CA TRP A 47 2.34 0.38 -2.48
C TRP A 47 3.09 0.69 -3.77
N ASP A 48 4.41 0.83 -3.71
CA ASP A 48 5.34 0.93 -4.85
C ASP A 48 5.69 -0.45 -5.45
N GLY A 49 5.03 -1.52 -5.00
CA GLY A 49 5.27 -2.89 -5.47
C GLY A 49 6.46 -3.59 -4.81
N GLN A 50 7.29 -2.89 -4.02
CA GLN A 50 8.42 -3.50 -3.34
C GLN A 50 7.97 -4.46 -2.22
N THR A 51 8.82 -5.45 -1.92
CA THR A 51 8.60 -6.38 -0.80
C THR A 51 9.68 -6.21 0.25
N LEU A 52 9.28 -5.91 1.48
CA LEU A 52 10.14 -5.82 2.64
C LEU A 52 9.96 -7.03 3.56
N LYS A 53 11.06 -7.58 4.07
CA LYS A 53 11.04 -8.69 5.03
C LYS A 53 11.51 -8.18 6.37
N LEU A 54 10.65 -8.25 7.37
CA LEU A 54 10.93 -7.79 8.73
C LEU A 54 11.01 -8.97 9.70
N PRO A 55 12.03 -9.01 10.56
CA PRO A 55 12.04 -9.95 11.66
C PRO A 55 11.02 -9.54 12.74
N PRO A 56 10.51 -10.48 13.55
CA PRO A 56 9.43 -10.24 14.51
C PRO A 56 9.77 -9.17 15.55
N HIS A 57 11.02 -9.13 16.03
CA HIS A 57 11.46 -8.19 17.05
C HIS A 57 11.49 -6.72 16.59
N ARG A 58 11.34 -6.46 15.28
CA ARG A 58 11.26 -5.10 14.73
C ARG A 58 9.82 -4.64 14.51
N VAL A 59 8.83 -5.47 14.79
CA VAL A 59 7.43 -5.13 14.56
C VAL A 59 6.75 -4.96 15.91
N ASN A 60 6.34 -3.74 16.21
CA ASN A 60 5.65 -3.43 17.45
C ASN A 60 4.15 -3.72 17.34
N ALA A 61 3.53 -3.36 16.20
CA ALA A 61 2.10 -3.54 15.96
C ALA A 61 1.77 -3.68 14.47
N VAL A 62 0.64 -4.35 14.19
CA VAL A 62 0.05 -4.43 12.84
C VAL A 62 -1.43 -4.06 12.93
N GLN A 63 -1.78 -2.89 12.42
CA GLN A 63 -3.15 -2.41 12.34
C GLN A 63 -3.71 -2.69 10.94
N ARG A 64 -4.70 -3.57 10.83
CA ARG A 64 -5.35 -3.87 9.55
C ARG A 64 -6.33 -2.79 9.16
N ILE A 65 -6.24 -2.34 7.92
CA ILE A 65 -7.17 -1.41 7.29
C ILE A 65 -8.31 -2.22 6.66
N ARG A 66 -9.54 -1.75 6.87
CA ARG A 66 -10.73 -2.43 6.36
C ARG A 66 -10.90 -2.19 4.87
N LYS A 67 -11.48 -3.19 4.20
CA LYS A 67 -11.86 -3.14 2.80
C LYS A 67 -13.38 -3.21 2.71
N GLU A 68 -13.93 -2.44 1.79
CA GLU A 68 -15.32 -2.55 1.37
C GLU A 68 -15.42 -3.25 0.02
N ARG A 69 -16.59 -3.83 -0.27
CA ARG A 69 -16.97 -4.24 -1.63
C ARG A 69 -17.83 -3.15 -2.22
N TYR A 70 -17.49 -2.68 -3.40
CA TYR A 70 -18.19 -1.56 -4.05
C TYR A 70 -18.70 -1.94 -5.43
N GLY A 71 -19.53 -1.08 -6.00
CA GLY A 71 -20.03 -1.23 -7.37
C GLY A 71 -20.86 -2.50 -7.61
N GLU A 72 -20.98 -2.83 -8.89
CA GLU A 72 -21.66 -4.02 -9.38
C GLU A 72 -20.70 -5.21 -9.43
N ALA A 73 -21.26 -6.41 -9.32
CA ALA A 73 -20.47 -7.62 -9.50
C ALA A 73 -20.03 -7.70 -10.97
N GLY A 74 -18.73 -7.84 -11.21
CA GLY A 74 -18.21 -8.04 -12.57
C GLY A 74 -18.57 -9.43 -13.10
N SER A 75 -18.06 -9.79 -14.29
CA SER A 75 -18.33 -11.08 -14.93
C SER A 75 -17.97 -12.32 -14.09
N SER A 76 -17.10 -12.17 -13.09
CA SER A 76 -16.77 -13.22 -12.11
C SER A 76 -17.84 -13.42 -11.01
N GLY A 77 -18.90 -12.61 -10.99
CA GLY A 77 -19.90 -12.59 -9.91
C GLY A 77 -19.40 -11.99 -8.59
N MET A 78 -18.15 -11.52 -8.55
CA MET A 78 -17.58 -10.85 -7.39
C MET A 78 -17.58 -9.34 -7.60
N LYS A 79 -18.02 -8.61 -6.57
CA LYS A 79 -17.89 -7.16 -6.49
C LYS A 79 -16.42 -6.77 -6.30
N PRO A 80 -15.93 -5.72 -6.98
CA PRO A 80 -14.60 -5.21 -6.75
C PRO A 80 -14.43 -4.76 -5.29
N GLN A 81 -13.20 -4.81 -4.80
CA GLN A 81 -12.88 -4.44 -3.42
C GLN A 81 -11.95 -3.24 -3.41
N ARG A 82 -12.13 -2.35 -2.43
CA ARG A 82 -11.26 -1.19 -2.21
C ARG A 82 -11.10 -0.93 -0.73
N ILE A 83 -10.14 -0.09 -0.37
CA ILE A 83 -10.02 0.41 1.01
C ILE A 83 -11.31 1.14 1.37
N GLU A 84 -11.93 0.81 2.51
CA GLU A 84 -13.20 1.42 2.95
C GLU A 84 -13.06 2.93 3.19
N ASP A 85 -12.00 3.31 3.89
CA ASP A 85 -11.71 4.69 4.30
C ASP A 85 -11.09 5.51 3.15
N GLU A 86 -11.64 6.70 2.89
CA GLU A 86 -11.21 7.55 1.78
C GLU A 86 -9.82 8.15 1.99
N ASP A 87 -9.46 8.53 3.22
CA ASP A 87 -8.14 9.09 3.53
C ASP A 87 -7.05 8.04 3.30
N TRP A 88 -7.30 6.81 3.74
CA TRP A 88 -6.38 5.70 3.47
C TRP A 88 -6.29 5.38 1.97
N ARG A 89 -7.41 5.44 1.25
CA ARG A 89 -7.43 5.22 -0.20
C ARG A 89 -6.63 6.29 -0.94
N ARG A 90 -6.79 7.56 -0.56
CA ARG A 90 -6.05 8.69 -1.14
C ARG A 90 -4.55 8.54 -0.90
N ARG A 91 -4.14 8.24 0.33
CA ARG A 91 -2.73 7.98 0.68
C ARG A 91 -2.12 6.84 -0.13
N ALA A 92 -2.87 5.76 -0.31
CA ALA A 92 -2.40 4.64 -1.12
C ALA A 92 -2.19 5.05 -2.58
N ARG A 93 -3.14 5.82 -3.15
CA ARG A 93 -2.99 6.36 -4.51
C ARG A 93 -1.74 7.23 -4.62
N GLU A 94 -1.51 8.15 -3.68
CA GLU A 94 -0.32 9.01 -3.67
C GLU A 94 0.99 8.21 -3.62
N MET A 95 1.03 7.12 -2.84
CA MET A 95 2.21 6.24 -2.78
C MET A 95 2.41 5.44 -4.08
N THR A 96 1.33 5.02 -4.72
CA THR A 96 1.37 4.29 -6.00
C THR A 96 1.68 5.22 -7.19
N SER A 97 1.18 6.47 -7.18
CA SER A 97 1.37 7.47 -8.24
C SER A 97 2.67 8.24 -8.09
N GLY A 98 3.19 8.41 -6.88
CA GLY A 98 4.48 9.07 -6.63
C GLY A 98 5.71 8.33 -7.21
N THR A 99 5.51 7.15 -7.81
CA THR A 99 6.53 6.46 -8.62
C THR A 99 6.40 6.73 -10.13
N ALA A 100 5.32 7.37 -10.58
CA ALA A 100 5.09 7.76 -11.98
C ALA A 100 5.60 9.17 -12.32
N ASP A 101 5.77 10.05 -11.32
CA ASP A 101 6.12 11.47 -11.51
C ASP A 101 7.60 11.81 -11.24
N VAL A 102 8.55 10.90 -11.52
CA VAL A 102 10.00 11.26 -11.54
C VAL A 102 10.52 11.75 -12.90
N ASP A 103 9.63 11.94 -13.88
CA ASP A 103 9.93 12.66 -15.11
C ASP A 103 8.88 13.75 -15.40
N GLY A 104 8.93 14.85 -14.62
CA GLY A 104 8.27 16.10 -15.02
C GLY A 104 7.79 16.98 -13.88
N ALA A 105 8.27 18.23 -13.86
CA ALA A 105 7.82 19.34 -13.03
C ALA A 105 8.28 19.37 -11.56
N GLY A 106 9.60 19.38 -11.37
CA GLY A 106 10.16 20.24 -10.33
C GLY A 106 10.00 21.71 -10.75
N GLU A 107 8.86 22.33 -10.42
CA GLU A 107 8.80 23.80 -10.36
C GLU A 107 9.40 24.21 -9.01
N ALA A 108 10.73 24.28 -8.98
CA ALA A 108 11.44 24.98 -7.92
C ALA A 108 11.08 26.46 -8.05
N VAL A 109 10.25 26.93 -7.12
CA VAL A 109 10.09 28.37 -6.89
C VAL A 109 11.44 28.93 -6.45
N VAL A 110 12.18 29.45 -7.42
CA VAL A 110 13.30 30.36 -7.16
C VAL A 110 12.67 31.65 -6.66
N ALA A 111 12.74 31.85 -5.34
CA ALA A 111 12.70 33.17 -4.78
C ALA A 111 14.06 33.83 -5.11
N ASP A 112 14.04 34.82 -6.00
CA ASP A 112 15.12 35.80 -6.11
C ASP A 112 14.55 37.16 -5.69
N ASP A 113 15.40 37.88 -4.98
CA ASP A 113 15.25 39.12 -4.20
C ASP A 113 14.58 40.30 -4.94
#